data_AF-A0A8J5SI28-F1
#
_entry.id   AF-A0A8J5SI28-F1
#
_cell.length_a   1.000
_cell.length_b   1.000
_cell.length_c   1.000
_cell.angle_alpha   90.00
_cell.angle_beta   90.00
_cell.angle_gamma   90.00
#
_symmetry.space_group_name_H-M   'P 1'
#
loop_
_entity.id
_entity.type
_entity.pdbx_description
1 polymer ?
#
loop_
_entity_poly.entity_id
_entity_poly.type
_entity_poly.pdbx_seq_one_letter_code
_entity_poly.pdbx_strand_id
1 'polypeptide(L)' 'MDPEVAAELVRKGATLLLLDVPQRTLLGVDTQVFSVGPKFKGIKMVPPGPHSSTTAPPTGFALSTSRLA' A
#
# COMPACT_ATOMS: atom_id res chain seq x y z
N MET A 1 11.24 -15.25 -6.26
CA MET A 1 11.84 -14.96 -4.95
C MET A 1 12.34 -16.27 -4.38
N ASP A 2 13.52 -16.27 -3.79
CA ASP A 2 14.08 -17.44 -3.10
C ASP A 2 13.20 -17.85 -1.89
N PRO A 3 12.82 -19.13 -1.74
CA PRO A 3 11.91 -19.58 -0.68
C PRO A 3 12.40 -19.26 0.73
N GLU A 4 13.71 -19.36 0.97
CA GLU A 4 14.35 -19.10 2.25
C GLU A 4 14.23 -17.63 2.64
N VAL A 5 14.46 -16.73 1.68
CA VAL A 5 14.23 -15.29 1.86
C VAL A 5 12.76 -15.00 2.15
N ALA A 6 11.84 -15.75 1.52
CA ALA A 6 10.41 -15.60 1.78
C ALA A 6 10.06 -16.03 3.21
N ALA A 7 10.58 -17.17 3.67
CA ALA A 7 10.36 -17.63 5.04
C ALA A 7 10.90 -16.61 6.06
N GLU A 8 12.05 -16.00 5.81
CA GLU A 8 12.63 -14.99 6.70
C GLU A 8 11.80 -13.70 6.75
N LEU A 9 11.30 -13.20 5.62
CA LEU A 9 10.41 -12.04 5.61
C LEU A 9 9.06 -12.33 6.28
N VAL A 10 8.56 -13.57 6.28
CA VAL A 10 7.38 -13.93 7.09
C VAL A 10 7.68 -13.80 8.58
N ARG A 11 8.86 -14.26 9.01
CA ARG A 11 9.25 -14.31 10.42
C ARG A 11 9.66 -12.96 10.99
N LYS A 12 10.38 -12.16 10.21
CA LYS A 12 11.07 -10.94 10.67
C LYS A 12 10.55 -9.68 10.02
N GLY A 13 9.85 -9.78 8.89
CA GLY A 13 9.26 -8.64 8.22
C GLY A 13 8.01 -8.11 8.94
N ALA A 14 7.55 -6.95 8.51
CA ALA A 14 6.32 -6.36 8.99
C ALA A 14 5.11 -6.81 8.14
N THR A 15 3.95 -6.74 8.78
CA THR A 15 2.65 -6.83 8.11
C THR A 15 1.87 -5.56 8.41
N LEU A 16 1.50 -4.84 7.36
CA LEU A 16 0.63 -3.68 7.44
C LEU A 16 -0.80 -4.14 7.18
N LEU A 17 -1.65 -4.09 8.19
CA LEU A 17 -3.08 -4.38 8.06
C LEU A 17 -3.83 -3.11 7.68
N LEU A 18 -4.56 -3.18 6.56
CA LEU A 18 -5.40 -2.09 6.04
C LEU A 18 -6.83 -2.60 5.95
N LEU A 19 -7.56 -2.47 7.05
CA LEU A 19 -8.91 -2.99 7.16
C LEU A 19 -9.92 -1.95 6.63
N ASP A 20 -10.90 -2.45 5.87
CA ASP A 20 -12.03 -1.69 5.35
C ASP A 20 -11.66 -0.46 4.51
N VAL A 21 -10.49 -0.52 3.86
CA VAL A 21 -10.08 0.48 2.87
C VAL A 21 -11.01 0.41 1.66
N PRO A 22 -11.56 1.54 1.19
CA PRO A 22 -12.44 1.57 0.03
C PRO A 22 -11.78 0.93 -1.20
N GLN A 23 -12.58 0.18 -1.96
CA GLN A 23 -12.13 -0.40 -3.22
C GLN A 23 -11.63 0.69 -4.18
N ARG A 24 -10.59 0.35 -4.95
CA ARG A 24 -9.88 1.21 -5.89
C ARG A 24 -9.04 2.34 -5.26
N THR A 25 -8.95 2.41 -3.93
CA THR A 25 -7.95 3.28 -3.26
C THR A 25 -6.56 2.96 -3.82
N LEU A 26 -5.79 3.99 -4.18
CA LEU A 26 -4.40 3.80 -4.58
C LEU A 26 -3.55 3.73 -3.32
N LEU A 27 -2.85 2.61 -3.14
CA LEU A 27 -1.93 2.35 -2.04
C LEU A 27 -0.50 2.40 -2.58
N GLY A 28 0.23 3.44 -2.20
CA GLY A 28 1.67 3.55 -2.41
C GLY A 28 2.43 2.89 -1.26
N VAL A 29 3.43 2.07 -1.59
CA VAL A 29 4.45 1.57 -0.67
C VAL A 29 5.81 1.79 -1.30
N ASP A 30 6.64 2.59 -0.64
CA ASP A 30 7.92 3.07 -1.13
C ASP A 30 7.81 3.64 -2.56
N THR A 31 8.22 2.88 -3.57
CA THR A 31 8.24 3.29 -4.98
C THR A 31 7.14 2.63 -5.81
N GLN A 32 6.31 1.79 -5.21
CA GLN A 32 5.28 1.01 -5.88
C GLN A 32 3.89 1.50 -5.52
N VAL A 33 2.96 1.48 -6.49
CA VAL A 33 1.56 1.86 -6.28
C VAL A 33 0.65 0.74 -6.75
N PHE A 34 -0.34 0.39 -5.91
CA PHE A 34 -1.31 -0.67 -6.14
C PHE A 34 -2.73 -0.12 -6.03
N SER A 35 -3.68 -0.69 -6.76
CA SER A 35 -5.11 -0.42 -6.55
C SER A 35 -5.72 -1.45 -5.61
N VAL A 36 -6.38 -0.99 -4.55
CA VAL A 36 -6.99 -1.86 -3.53
C VAL A 36 -8.18 -2.63 -4.11
N GLY A 37 -8.13 -3.95 -3.99
CA GLY A 37 -9.20 -4.86 -4.42
C GLY A 37 -10.26 -5.15 -3.34
N PRO A 38 -11.36 -5.85 -3.70
CA PRO A 38 -12.51 -6.09 -2.83
C PRO A 38 -12.22 -6.91 -1.55
N LYS A 39 -11.19 -7.76 -1.57
CA LYS A 39 -10.79 -8.62 -0.45
C LYS A 39 -9.41 -8.26 0.12
N PHE A 40 -8.87 -7.12 -0.28
CA PHE A 40 -7.57 -6.67 0.22
C PHE A 40 -7.65 -6.41 1.73
N LYS A 41 -6.63 -6.88 2.47
CA LYS A 41 -6.54 -6.71 3.93
C LYS A 41 -5.19 -6.14 4.38
N GLY A 42 -4.33 -5.81 3.43
CA GLY A 42 -3.01 -5.29 3.72
C GLY A 42 -1.88 -5.98 2.94
N ILE A 43 -0.67 -5.70 3.38
CA ILE A 43 0.58 -6.20 2.78
C ILE A 43 1.36 -6.89 3.89
N LYS A 44 1.93 -8.06 3.55
CA LYS A 44 2.86 -8.79 4.41
C LYS A 44 4.23 -8.82 3.75
N MET A 45 5.23 -9.28 4.48
CA MET A 45 6.59 -9.47 3.97
C MET A 45 7.31 -8.17 3.67
N VAL A 46 6.95 -7.08 4.37
CA VAL A 46 7.68 -5.82 4.28
C VAL A 46 9.03 -6.02 4.98
N PRO A 47 10.18 -5.78 4.32
CA PRO A 47 11.48 -5.93 4.96
C PRO A 47 11.61 -5.11 6.26
N PRO A 48 12.47 -5.54 7.20
CA PRO A 48 12.78 -4.72 8.37
C PRO A 48 13.48 -3.43 7.94
N GLY A 49 13.04 -2.29 8.48
CA GLY A 49 13.62 -0.99 8.20
C GLY A 49 12.57 0.10 8.06
N PRO A 50 13.00 1.35 7.81
CA PRO A 50 12.09 2.44 7.50
C PRO A 50 11.48 2.22 6.11
N HIS A 51 10.15 2.27 6.06
CA HIS A 51 9.34 2.20 4.85
C HIS A 51 8.30 3.32 4.90
N SER A 52 7.84 3.76 3.73
CA SER A 52 6.78 4.78 3.64
C SER A 52 5.56 4.23 2.91
N SER A 53 4.38 4.52 3.43
CA SER A 53 3.10 4.14 2.81
C SER A 53 2.19 5.35 2.67
N THR A 54 1.53 5.49 1.52
CA THR A 54 0.64 6.60 1.21
C THR A 54 -0.66 6.06 0.60
N THR A 55 -1.79 6.69 0.91
CA THR A 55 -3.08 6.36 0.27
C THR A 55 -3.64 7.55 -0.48
N ALA A 56 -4.18 7.33 -1.68
CA ALA A 56 -4.98 8.31 -2.41
C ALA A 56 -6.38 7.74 -2.69
N PRO A 57 -7.43 8.58 -2.67
CA PRO A 57 -8.80 8.13 -2.83
C PRO A 57 -9.04 7.44 -4.18
N PRO A 58 -10.09 6.59 -4.29
CA PRO A 58 -10.48 5.90 -5.52
C PRO A 58 -10.75 6.82 -6.72
N THR A 59 -11.21 8.03 -6.44
CA THR A 59 -11.37 9.11 -7.41
C THR A 59 -10.01 9.73 -7.62
N GLY A 60 -9.42 9.51 -8.80
CA GLY A 60 -8.16 10.10 -9.20
C GLY A 60 -8.08 11.56 -8.76
N PHE A 61 -6.94 11.91 -8.14
CA PHE A 61 -6.56 13.23 -7.66
C PHE A 61 -7.43 14.35 -8.26
N ALA A 62 -8.50 14.73 -7.55
CA ALA A 62 -9.23 15.93 -7.90
C ALA A 62 -8.30 17.10 -7.60
N LEU A 63 -7.43 17.44 -8.56
CA LEU A 63 -6.93 18.81 -8.66
C LEU A 63 -8.17 19.66 -8.75
N SER A 64 -8.57 20.22 -7.62
CA SER A 64 -9.46 21.35 -7.55
C SER A 64 -8.77 22.47 -8.31
N THR A 65 -8.99 22.56 -9.63
CA THR A 65 -8.49 23.65 -10.49
C THR A 65 -9.18 24.99 -10.19
N SER A 66 -9.96 25.08 -9.11
CA SER A 66 -10.75 26.25 -8.72
C SER A 66 -10.06 27.22 -7.75
N ARG A 67 -8.72 27.29 -7.72
CA ARG A 67 -8.00 28.38 -7.00
C ARG A 67 -6.94 29.08 -7.84
N LEU A 68 -7.23 29.30 -9.12
CA LEU A 68 -6.60 30.33 -9.93
C LEU A 68 -7.71 31.04 -10.73
N ALA A 69 -8.49 31.86 -10.02
CA ALA A 69 -9.31 32.93 -10.56
C ALA A 69 -9.29 34.08 -9.55
#